data_AF-A0A832N7M7-F1
#
_entry.id   AF-A0A832N7M7-F1
#
_cell.length_a   1.000
_cell.length_b   1.000
_cell.length_c   1.000
_cell.angle_alpha   90.00
_cell.angle_beta   90.00
_cell.angle_gamma   90.00
#
_symmetry.space_group_name_H-M   'P 1'
#
loop_
_entity.id
_entity.type
_entity.pdbx_description
1 polymer ?
#
loop_
_entity_poly.entity_id
_entity_poly.type
_entity_poly.pdbx_seq_one_letter_code
_entity_poly.pdbx_strand_id
1 'polypeptide(L)'
;MLELFIKYKPKNELEKRLLRAAIFLWNLAIYSIPLFLISQGIIIFPMYILEYYTILVEYLLKLSGIEVVRENNILIVRDYNFAITQDCIGYKSLLGLFAIIFATPIKNFKVKARFFLIFAPISIFA
;
A
#
# COMPACT_ATOMS: atom_id res chain seq x y z
N MET A 1 -21.83 13.64 10.16
CA MET A 1 -21.96 13.37 8.70
C MET A 1 -22.26 11.90 8.41
N LEU A 2 -21.56 10.92 9.01
CA LEU A 2 -21.93 9.49 8.91
C LEU A 2 -23.38 9.20 9.34
N GLU A 3 -23.84 9.84 10.42
CA GLU A 3 -25.21 9.68 10.94
C GLU A 3 -26.29 10.14 9.96
N LEU A 4 -26.00 11.11 9.08
CA LEU A 4 -26.92 11.57 8.03
C LEU A 4 -27.11 10.52 6.95
N PHE A 5 -26.06 9.79 6.57
CA PHE A 5 -26.13 8.71 5.59
C PHE A 5 -26.81 7.45 6.15
N ILE A 6 -26.66 7.17 7.46
CA ILE A 6 -27.28 6.01 8.11
C ILE A 6 -28.80 6.18 8.24
N LYS A 7 -29.28 7.42 8.43
CA LYS A 7 -30.72 7.72 8.55
C LYS A 7 -31.43 7.87 7.20
N TYR A 8 -30.68 8.05 6.11
CA TYR A 8 -31.24 8.24 4.77
C TYR A 8 -31.71 6.90 4.19
N LYS A 9 -33.01 6.79 3.90
CA LYS A 9 -33.63 5.61 3.31
C LYS A 9 -33.81 5.84 1.79
N PRO A 10 -32.95 5.28 0.94
CA PRO A 10 -33.04 5.50 -0.51
C PRO A 10 -34.34 4.91 -1.06
N LYS A 11 -35.04 5.69 -1.87
CA LYS A 11 -36.33 5.34 -2.48
C LYS A 11 -36.13 4.63 -3.82
N ASN A 12 -35.13 5.06 -4.61
CA ASN A 12 -34.88 4.55 -5.96
C ASN A 12 -33.52 3.84 -6.12
N GLU A 13 -33.36 3.01 -7.16
CA GLU A 13 -32.10 2.29 -7.42
C GLU A 13 -30.91 3.22 -7.68
N LEU A 14 -31.16 4.37 -8.33
CA LEU A 14 -30.12 5.39 -8.53
C LEU A 14 -29.58 5.91 -7.19
N GLU A 15 -30.47 6.25 -6.25
CA GLU A 15 -30.10 6.72 -4.91
C GLU A 15 -29.32 5.67 -4.14
N LYS A 16 -29.68 4.38 -4.26
CA LYS A 16 -28.91 3.27 -3.66
C LYS A 16 -27.49 3.15 -4.23
N ARG A 17 -27.31 3.40 -5.53
CA ARG A 17 -25.99 3.39 -6.17
C ARG A 17 -25.15 4.59 -5.74
N LEU A 18 -25.73 5.78 -5.74
CA LEU A 18 -25.08 7.01 -5.27
C LEU A 18 -24.67 6.91 -3.80
N LEU A 19 -25.55 6.37 -2.95
CA LEU A 19 -25.25 6.14 -1.54
C LEU A 19 -24.04 5.20 -1.36
N ARG A 20 -24.00 4.09 -2.11
CA ARG A 20 -22.86 3.15 -2.08
C ARG A 20 -21.57 3.80 -2.57
N ALA A 21 -21.63 4.61 -3.62
CA ALA A 21 -20.48 5.33 -4.15
C ALA A 21 -19.98 6.38 -3.14
N ALA A 22 -20.88 7.14 -2.51
CA ALA A 22 -20.53 8.11 -1.48
C ALA A 22 -19.87 7.45 -0.27
N ILE A 23 -20.44 6.34 0.23
CA ILE A 23 -19.84 5.55 1.31
C ILE A 23 -18.46 5.02 0.91
N PHE A 24 -18.32 4.52 -0.32
CA PHE A 24 -17.03 4.06 -0.84
C PHE A 24 -15.99 5.19 -0.84
N LEU A 25 -16.31 6.34 -1.43
CA LEU A 25 -15.40 7.49 -1.50
C LEU A 25 -15.01 8.00 -0.11
N TRP A 26 -15.98 8.06 0.80
CA TRP A 26 -15.73 8.46 2.18
C TRP A 26 -14.78 7.49 2.89
N ASN A 27 -15.03 6.19 2.79
CA ASN A 27 -14.15 5.18 3.37
C ASN A 27 -12.78 5.19 2.71
N LEU A 28 -12.70 5.41 1.39
CA LEU A 28 -11.44 5.50 0.66
C LEU A 28 -10.60 6.67 1.18
N ALA A 29 -11.22 7.83 1.39
CA ALA A 29 -10.54 8.98 1.98
C ALA A 29 -9.96 8.62 3.37
N ILE A 30 -10.75 7.99 4.24
CA ILE A 30 -10.29 7.56 5.58
C ILE A 30 -9.15 6.54 5.47
N TYR A 31 -9.32 5.48 4.70
CA TYR A 31 -8.31 4.42 4.60
C TYR A 31 -7.06 4.84 3.83
N SER A 32 -7.11 5.96 3.09
CA SER A 32 -5.93 6.57 2.44
C SER A 32 -5.07 7.43 3.38
N ILE A 33 -5.52 7.72 4.60
CA ILE A 33 -4.77 8.57 5.55
C ILE A 33 -3.35 8.03 5.80
N PRO A 34 -3.12 6.73 6.09
CA PRO A 34 -1.77 6.22 6.29
C PRO A 34 -0.87 6.42 5.07
N LEU A 35 -1.39 6.21 3.86
CA LEU A 35 -0.66 6.45 2.62
C LEU A 35 -0.24 7.93 2.50
N PHE A 36 -1.16 8.85 2.80
CA PHE A 36 -0.89 10.28 2.77
C PHE A 36 0.20 10.67 3.79
N LEU A 37 0.09 10.20 5.04
CA LEU A 37 1.06 10.52 6.09
C LEU A 37 2.47 10.04 5.75
N ILE A 38 2.60 8.83 5.22
CA ILE A 38 3.91 8.30 4.83
C ILE A 38 4.43 9.04 3.58
N SER A 39 3.56 9.35 2.61
CA SER A 39 3.98 10.08 1.41
C SER A 39 4.44 11.52 1.70
N GLN A 40 3.94 12.14 2.77
CA GLN A 40 4.40 13.46 3.22
C GLN A 40 5.67 13.38 4.10
N GLY A 41 6.22 12.18 4.32
CA GLY A 41 7.38 11.97 5.18
C GLY A 41 7.10 12.20 6.67
N ILE A 42 5.83 12.29 7.08
CA ILE A 42 5.44 12.45 8.49
C ILE A 42 5.72 11.15 9.25
N ILE A 43 5.48 10.01 8.60
CA ILE A 43 5.82 8.69 9.10
C ILE A 43 7.01 8.17 8.27
N ILE A 44 8.14 7.98 8.93
CA ILE A 44 9.37 7.46 8.33
C ILE A 44 9.56 6.03 8.85
N PHE A 45 9.82 5.10 7.94
CA PHE A 45 10.16 3.74 8.35
C PHE A 45 11.58 3.71 8.94
N PRO A 46 11.79 2.94 10.00
CA PRO A 46 13.10 2.85 10.63
C PRO A 46 14.13 2.19 9.70
N MET A 47 15.38 2.64 9.84
CA MET A 47 16.50 2.31 8.94
C MET A 47 16.74 0.81 8.78
N TYR A 48 16.51 0.02 9.83
CA TYR A 48 16.66 -1.43 9.78
C TYR A 48 15.75 -2.09 8.72
N ILE A 49 14.55 -1.56 8.47
CA ILE A 49 13.64 -2.11 7.44
C ILE A 49 14.24 -1.91 6.05
N LEU A 50 14.82 -0.74 5.80
CA LEU A 50 15.51 -0.42 4.56
C LEU A 50 16.72 -1.34 4.35
N GLU A 51 17.49 -1.59 5.40
CA GLU A 51 18.63 -2.51 5.36
C GLU A 51 18.18 -3.94 5.03
N TYR A 52 17.14 -4.45 5.66
CA TYR A 52 16.60 -5.78 5.35
C TYR A 52 16.14 -5.88 3.89
N TYR A 53 15.45 -4.87 3.39
CA TYR A 53 15.03 -4.83 1.99
C TYR A 53 16.24 -4.77 1.05
N THR A 54 17.26 -4.00 1.41
CA THR A 54 18.52 -3.90 0.65
C THR A 54 19.24 -5.25 0.59
N ILE A 55 19.29 -6.00 1.69
CA ILE A 55 19.84 -7.37 1.73
C ILE A 55 19.07 -8.31 0.80
N LEU A 56 17.73 -8.19 0.78
CA LEU A 56 16.89 -9.00 -0.10
C LEU A 56 17.18 -8.69 -1.58
N VAL A 57 17.30 -7.42 -1.95
CA VAL A 57 17.65 -6.99 -3.30
C VAL A 57 19.07 -7.44 -3.67
N GLU A 58 20.03 -7.31 -2.76
CA GLU A 58 21.41 -7.82 -2.93
C GLU A 58 21.40 -9.32 -3.27
N TYR A 59 20.63 -10.11 -2.53
CA TYR A 59 20.52 -11.55 -2.75
C TYR A 59 19.93 -11.88 -4.13
N LEU A 60 18.86 -11.18 -4.54
CA LEU A 60 18.26 -11.36 -5.85
C LEU A 60 19.21 -11.00 -7.00
N LEU A 61 19.99 -9.91 -6.85
CA LEU A 61 20.99 -9.51 -7.83
C LEU A 61 22.16 -10.50 -7.91
N LYS A 62 22.60 -11.04 -6.77
CA LYS A 62 23.64 -12.09 -6.75
C LYS A 62 23.15 -13.37 -7.41
N LEU A 63 21.88 -13.75 -7.20
CA LEU A 63 21.27 -14.91 -7.87
C LEU A 63 21.17 -14.74 -9.39
N SER A 64 21.04 -13.50 -9.90
CA SER A 64 21.09 -13.23 -11.34
C SER A 64 22.51 -13.11 -11.91
N GLY A 65 23.54 -13.34 -11.08
CA GLY A 65 24.95 -13.31 -11.49
C GLY A 65 25.57 -11.91 -11.53
N ILE A 66 24.93 -10.92 -10.91
CA ILE A 66 25.44 -9.55 -10.84
C ILE A 66 26.34 -9.40 -9.60
N GLU A 67 27.56 -8.92 -9.79
CA GLU A 67 28.44 -8.54 -8.67
C GLU A 67 27.92 -7.27 -8.00
N VAL A 68 27.61 -7.38 -6.72
CA VAL A 68 27.06 -6.30 -5.90
C VAL A 68 27.77 -6.24 -4.57
N VAL A 69 28.21 -5.04 -4.19
CA VAL A 69 28.73 -4.72 -2.86
C VAL A 69 27.69 -3.86 -2.15
N ARG A 70 27.36 -4.19 -0.90
CA ARG A 70 26.39 -3.43 -0.11
C ARG A 70 27.09 -2.65 0.98
N GLU A 71 26.75 -1.36 1.08
CA GLU A 71 27.11 -0.49 2.19
C GLU A 71 25.81 0.06 2.81
N ASN A 72 25.38 -0.54 3.92
CA ASN A 72 24.08 -0.23 4.58
C ASN A 72 22.89 -0.39 3.62
N ASN A 73 22.22 0.71 3.27
CA ASN A 73 21.09 0.78 2.33
C ASN A 73 21.51 1.18 0.91
N ILE A 74 22.81 1.16 0.61
CA ILE A 74 23.37 1.46 -0.71
C ILE A 74 23.87 0.16 -1.35
N LEU A 75 23.49 -0.07 -2.60
CA LEU A 75 24.00 -1.15 -3.44
C LEU A 75 24.94 -0.57 -4.48
N ILE A 76 26.17 -1.05 -4.51
CA ILE A 76 27.20 -0.68 -5.46
C ILE A 76 27.27 -1.79 -6.50
N VAL A 77 26.93 -1.44 -7.75
CA VAL A 77 26.93 -2.36 -8.88
C VAL A 77 27.82 -1.77 -9.96
N ARG A 78 29.01 -2.36 -10.15
CA ARG A 78 30.08 -1.79 -11.00
C ARG A 78 30.44 -0.37 -10.51
N ASP A 79 30.17 0.65 -11.32
CA ASP A 79 30.45 2.06 -11.02
C ASP A 79 29.19 2.84 -10.60
N TYR A 80 28.05 2.17 -10.38
CA TYR A 80 26.79 2.80 -10.02
C TYR A 80 26.41 2.53 -8.56
N ASN A 81 25.97 3.59 -7.88
CA ASN A 81 25.47 3.54 -6.52
C ASN A 81 23.96 3.70 -6.51
N PHE A 82 23.26 2.68 -6.01
CA PHE A 82 21.81 2.67 -5.85
C PHE A 82 21.46 2.77 -4.37
N ALA A 83 20.93 3.91 -3.95
CA ALA A 83 20.37 4.06 -2.60
C ALA A 83 18.95 3.49 -2.57
N ILE A 84 18.74 2.45 -1.76
CA ILE A 84 17.41 1.94 -1.44
C ILE A 84 16.77 2.93 -0.47
N THR A 85 15.78 3.65 -0.99
CA THR A 85 14.97 4.59 -0.21
C THR A 85 13.66 3.94 0.17
N GLN A 86 12.91 4.61 1.05
CA GLN A 86 11.64 4.09 1.55
C GLN A 86 10.70 3.75 0.39
N ASP A 87 10.69 4.62 -0.62
CA ASP A 87 9.82 4.52 -1.80
C ASP A 87 10.06 3.26 -2.64
N CYS A 88 11.23 2.63 -2.49
CA CYS A 88 11.58 1.38 -3.17
C CYS A 88 10.93 0.13 -2.55
N ILE A 89 10.36 0.22 -1.34
CA ILE A 89 9.85 -0.95 -0.59
C ILE A 89 8.44 -1.38 -1.04
N GLY A 90 7.78 -0.60 -1.92
CA GLY A 90 6.43 -0.92 -2.43
C GLY A 90 5.29 -0.67 -1.42
N TYR A 91 5.59 -0.06 -0.26
CA TYR A 91 4.58 0.20 0.78
C TYR A 91 3.45 1.14 0.29
N LYS A 92 3.73 2.08 -0.62
CA LYS A 92 2.72 2.98 -1.19
C LYS A 92 1.66 2.20 -1.95
N SER A 93 2.10 1.27 -2.79
CA SER A 93 1.24 0.35 -3.54
C SER A 93 0.41 -0.52 -2.61
N LEU A 94 1.03 -1.09 -1.57
CA LEU A 94 0.36 -1.92 -0.57
C LEU A 94 -0.74 -1.14 0.18
N LEU A 95 -0.46 0.08 0.63
CA LEU A 95 -1.41 0.93 1.35
C LEU A 95 -2.53 1.45 0.45
N GLY A 96 -2.23 1.75 -0.82
CA GLY A 96 -3.26 2.08 -1.80
C GLY A 96 -4.22 0.91 -2.03
N LEU A 97 -3.68 -0.30 -2.18
CA LEU A 97 -4.47 -1.52 -2.36
C LEU A 97 -5.31 -1.84 -1.11
N PHE A 98 -4.73 -1.66 0.08
CA PHE A 98 -5.46 -1.71 1.34
C PHE A 98 -6.65 -0.72 1.34
N ALA A 99 -6.40 0.55 0.99
CA ALA A 99 -7.44 1.57 1.01
C ALA A 99 -8.62 1.22 0.09
N ILE A 100 -8.33 0.76 -1.13
CA ILE A 100 -9.36 0.37 -2.12
C ILE A 100 -10.18 -0.82 -1.62
N ILE A 101 -9.52 -1.90 -1.18
CA ILE A 101 -10.22 -3.11 -0.76
C ILE A 101 -11.10 -2.83 0.45
N PHE A 102 -10.59 -2.11 1.45
CA PHE A 102 -11.34 -1.85 2.67
C PHE A 102 -12.44 -0.80 2.48
N ALA A 103 -12.29 0.12 1.52
CA ALA A 103 -13.32 1.08 1.16
C ALA A 103 -14.57 0.44 0.55
N THR A 104 -14.46 -0.72 -0.11
CA THR A 104 -15.62 -1.38 -0.74
C THR A 104 -16.74 -1.65 0.28
N PRO A 105 -18.02 -1.39 -0.03
CA PRO A 105 -19.14 -1.56 0.91
C PRO A 105 -19.58 -3.03 1.08
N ILE A 106 -18.65 -3.98 1.01
CA ILE A 106 -18.89 -5.41 1.26
C ILE A 106 -18.87 -5.64 2.77
N LYS A 107 -19.95 -6.20 3.33
CA LYS A 107 -20.07 -6.45 4.79
C LYS A 107 -19.12 -7.53 5.31
N ASN A 108 -18.65 -8.44 4.45
CA ASN A 108 -17.86 -9.58 4.88
C ASN A 108 -16.36 -9.24 4.96
N PHE A 109 -15.89 -8.95 6.18
CA PHE A 109 -14.48 -8.66 6.45
C PHE A 109 -13.56 -9.81 6.03
N LYS A 110 -13.98 -11.07 6.20
CA LYS A 110 -13.17 -12.24 5.82
C LYS A 110 -12.87 -12.25 4.32
N VAL A 111 -13.81 -11.80 3.49
CA VAL A 111 -13.63 -11.70 2.05
C VAL A 111 -12.63 -10.60 1.72
N LYS A 112 -12.77 -9.42 2.33
CA LYS A 112 -11.80 -8.31 2.15
C LYS A 112 -10.38 -8.71 2.54
N ALA A 113 -10.22 -9.34 3.71
CA ALA A 113 -8.93 -9.80 4.19
C ALA A 113 -8.31 -10.85 3.24
N ARG A 114 -9.11 -11.80 2.75
CA ARG A 114 -8.64 -12.79 1.78
C ARG A 114 -8.19 -12.13 0.46
N PHE A 115 -8.97 -11.18 -0.07
CA PHE A 115 -8.58 -10.42 -1.26
C PHE A 115 -7.27 -9.66 -1.03
N PHE A 116 -7.16 -8.95 0.09
CA PHE A 116 -5.94 -8.22 0.42
C PHE A 116 -4.73 -9.16 0.51
N LEU A 117 -4.85 -10.31 1.18
CA LEU A 117 -3.75 -11.28 1.30
C LEU A 117 -3.31 -11.88 -0.04
N ILE A 118 -4.23 -12.07 -0.99
CA ILE A 118 -3.90 -12.59 -2.32
C ILE A 118 -3.14 -11.55 -3.15
N PHE A 119 -3.53 -10.27 -3.06
CA PHE A 119 -2.98 -9.20 -3.90
C PHE A 119 -1.84 -8.40 -3.25
N ALA A 120 -1.70 -8.45 -1.93
CA ALA A 120 -0.63 -7.79 -1.18
C ALA A 120 0.79 -8.21 -1.64
N PRO A 121 1.08 -9.50 -1.88
CA PRO A 121 2.40 -9.91 -2.38
C PRO A 121 2.72 -9.26 -3.72
N ILE A 122 1.75 -9.22 -4.64
CA ILE A 122 1.93 -8.62 -5.98
C ILE A 122 2.30 -7.14 -5.85
N SER A 123 1.67 -6.42 -4.92
CA SER A 123 1.96 -5.00 -4.70
C SER A 123 3.31 -4.69 -4.03
N ILE A 124 3.99 -5.70 -3.47
CA ILE A 124 5.32 -5.56 -2.87
C ILE A 124 6.43 -5.81 -3.91
N PHE A 125 6.10 -6.52 -5.01
CA PHE A 125 7.03 -6.88 -6.08
C PHE A 125 6.79 -6.13 -7.41
N ALA A 126 5.78 -5.26 -7.48
CA ALA A 126 5.43 -4.44 -8.65
C ALA A 126 5.78 -2.97 -8.41
#